data_AF-A0ABD2QGW0-F1
#
_entry.id   AF-A0ABD2QGW0-F1
#
_cell.length_a   1.000
_cell.length_b   1.000
_cell.length_c   1.000
_cell.angle_alpha   90.00
_cell.angle_beta   90.00
_cell.angle_gamma   90.00
#
_symmetry.space_group_name_H-M   'P 1'
#
loop_
_entity.id
_entity.type
_entity.pdbx_description
1 polymer ?
#
loop_
_entity_poly.entity_id
_entity_poly.type
_entity_poly.pdbx_seq_one_letter_code
_entity_poly.pdbx_strand_id
1 'polypeptide(L)'
;MHNSDLQSQLQQLSVEFDHLRERCQRHHGPSSPTLSEFSNNYSACHLHEAMEFEYLKNILSQYMCGKETSVLARVVCTIMKFSQEQVKAVLQFEESRYSKIGWPISIIGGTQQPGST
;
A
#
# COMPACT_ATOMS: atom_id res chain seq x y z
N MET A 1 -30.81 30.79 16.36
CA MET A 1 -29.43 31.28 16.15
C MET A 1 -28.48 30.18 15.64
N HIS A 2 -28.67 28.90 15.97
CA HIS A 2 -27.78 27.81 15.49
C HIS A 2 -27.99 27.40 14.02
N ASN A 3 -29.19 27.59 13.46
CA ASN A 3 -29.48 27.16 12.10
C ASN A 3 -28.82 28.08 11.04
N SER A 4 -28.75 29.38 11.32
CA SER A 4 -28.05 30.36 10.47
C SER A 4 -26.53 30.15 10.45
N ASP A 5 -25.96 29.71 11.57
CA ASP A 5 -24.53 29.39 11.65
C ASP A 5 -24.19 28.16 10.80
N LEU A 6 -24.99 27.09 10.89
CA LEU A 6 -24.82 25.90 10.04
C LEU A 6 -24.98 26.22 8.55
N GLN A 7 -25.94 27.07 8.18
CA GLN A 7 -26.09 27.53 6.80
C GLN A 7 -24.86 28.33 6.34
N SER A 8 -24.30 29.18 7.22
CA SER A 8 -23.06 29.91 6.96
C SER A 8 -21.88 28.96 6.78
N GLN A 9 -21.77 27.92 7.60
CA GLN A 9 -20.70 26.91 7.49
C GLN A 9 -20.81 26.12 6.18
N LEU A 10 -22.01 25.69 5.79
CA LEU A 10 -22.24 24.99 4.52
C LEU A 10 -21.91 25.87 3.31
N GLN A 11 -22.30 27.14 3.37
CA GLN A 11 -21.99 28.10 2.30
C GLN A 11 -20.48 28.34 2.21
N GLN A 12 -19.79 28.47 3.34
CA GLN A 12 -18.35 28.65 3.40
C GLN A 12 -17.60 27.42 2.87
N LEU A 13 -18.07 26.20 3.20
CA LEU A 13 -17.53 24.95 2.67
C LEU A 13 -17.72 24.82 1.16
N SER A 14 -18.88 25.25 0.63
CA SER A 14 -19.13 25.25 -0.82
C SER A 14 -18.12 26.14 -1.56
N VAL A 15 -17.87 27.33 -1.03
CA VAL A 15 -16.90 28.28 -1.61
C VAL A 15 -15.48 27.71 -1.55
N GLU A 16 -15.07 27.14 -0.42
CA GLU A 16 -13.77 26.47 -0.27
C GLU A 16 -13.59 25.33 -1.29
N PHE A 17 -14.64 24.55 -1.53
CA PHE A 17 -14.61 23.46 -2.50
C PHE A 17 -14.47 23.97 -3.94
N ASP A 18 -15.18 25.05 -4.28
CA ASP A 18 -15.07 25.70 -5.60
C ASP A 18 -13.67 26.30 -5.81
N HIS A 19 -13.10 26.94 -4.79
CA HIS A 19 -11.74 27.48 -4.84
C HIS A 19 -10.69 26.37 -5.01
N LEU A 20 -10.85 25.25 -4.31
CA LEU A 20 -9.98 24.09 -4.44
C LEU A 20 -10.08 23.48 -5.84
N ARG A 21 -11.31 23.39 -6.37
CA ARG A 21 -11.56 22.90 -7.74
C ARG A 21 -10.93 23.82 -8.78
N GLU A 22 -11.07 25.13 -8.63
CA GLU A 22 -10.44 26.13 -9.49
C GLU A 22 -8.91 26.03 -9.43
N ARG A 23 -8.34 25.84 -8.23
CA ARG A 23 -6.90 25.62 -8.04
C ARG A 23 -6.39 24.38 -8.77
N CYS A 24 -7.14 23.27 -8.75
CA CYS A 24 -6.79 22.07 -9.51
C CYS A 24 -6.95 22.27 -11.02
N GLN A 25 -7.99 22.98 -11.47
CA GLN A 25 -8.24 23.24 -12.89
C GLN A 25 -7.21 24.18 -13.52
N ARG A 26 -6.65 25.13 -12.76
CA ARG A 26 -5.55 26.00 -13.25
C ARG A 26 -4.25 25.25 -13.54
N HIS A 27 -4.12 23.98 -13.16
CA HIS A 27 -3.01 23.11 -13.56
C HIS A 27 -3.30 22.25 -14.81
N HIS A 28 -4.51 22.33 -15.42
CA HIS A 28 -4.83 21.71 -16.71
C HIS A 28 -5.54 22.72 -17.62
N GLY A 29 -4.75 23.56 -18.31
CA GLY A 29 -5.27 24.52 -19.31
C GLY A 29 -5.61 23.86 -20.66
N PRO A 30 -6.53 24.44 -21.46
CA PRO A 30 -6.88 23.95 -22.79
C PRO A 30 -5.95 24.57 -23.83
N SER A 31 -4.85 23.90 -24.19
CA SER A 31 -4.03 24.32 -25.33
C SER A 31 -3.15 23.20 -25.91
N SER A 32 -3.77 22.30 -26.68
CA SER A 32 -3.30 21.79 -27.99
C SER A 32 -4.07 20.53 -28.40
N PRO A 33 -4.55 20.41 -29.65
CA PRO A 33 -5.10 19.16 -30.17
C PRO A 33 -3.95 18.24 -30.60
N THR A 34 -3.21 17.69 -29.63
CA THR A 34 -2.28 16.60 -29.88
C THR A 34 -2.24 15.70 -28.65
N LEU A 35 -2.79 14.49 -28.76
CA LEU A 35 -2.57 13.38 -27.83
C LEU A 35 -3.05 13.60 -26.37
N SER A 36 -4.25 14.12 -26.16
CA SER A 36 -4.83 14.31 -24.81
C SER A 36 -6.10 13.50 -24.55
N GLU A 37 -6.44 12.51 -25.38
CA GLU A 37 -7.55 11.57 -25.10
C GLU A 37 -7.18 10.43 -24.15
N PHE A 38 -5.88 10.21 -23.89
CA PHE A 38 -5.48 9.23 -22.88
C PHE A 38 -5.59 9.81 -21.46
N SER A 39 -5.31 11.11 -21.25
CA SER A 39 -4.95 11.61 -19.92
C SER A 39 -6.09 11.71 -18.90
N ASN A 40 -7.37 11.68 -19.30
CA ASN A 40 -8.48 11.94 -18.37
C ASN A 40 -8.94 10.74 -17.54
N ASN A 41 -8.37 9.54 -17.77
CA ASN A 41 -8.61 8.36 -16.93
C ASN A 41 -7.51 8.13 -15.88
N TYR A 42 -6.47 8.99 -15.86
CA TYR A 42 -5.31 8.81 -15.00
C TYR A 42 -5.43 9.53 -13.65
N SER A 43 -6.33 10.49 -13.43
CA SER A 43 -6.31 11.26 -12.16
C SER A 43 -6.74 10.47 -10.92
N ALA A 44 -7.74 9.59 -11.01
CA ALA A 44 -8.15 8.73 -9.88
C ALA A 44 -7.28 7.45 -9.79
N CYS A 45 -6.90 6.88 -10.94
CA CYS A 45 -6.01 5.73 -11.01
C CYS A 45 -4.61 6.05 -10.47
N HIS A 46 -4.09 7.25 -10.75
CA HIS A 46 -2.77 7.69 -10.27
C HIS A 46 -2.77 8.02 -8.77
N LEU A 47 -3.90 8.45 -8.21
CA LEU A 47 -4.03 8.57 -6.74
C LEU A 47 -4.03 7.20 -6.06
N HIS A 48 -4.69 6.20 -6.64
CA HIS A 48 -4.66 4.83 -6.14
C HIS A 48 -3.26 4.22 -6.26
N GLU A 49 -2.62 4.38 -7.43
CA GLU A 49 -1.24 3.94 -7.69
C GLU A 49 -0.24 4.64 -6.76
N ALA A 50 -0.42 5.95 -6.49
CA ALA A 50 0.38 6.70 -5.53
C ALA A 50 0.19 6.18 -4.09
N MET A 51 -1.04 5.81 -3.70
CA MET A 51 -1.32 5.24 -2.39
C MET A 51 -0.69 3.84 -2.22
N GLU A 52 -0.84 2.98 -3.23
CA GLU A 52 -0.21 1.66 -3.25
C GLU A 52 1.31 1.76 -3.18
N PHE A 53 1.89 2.75 -3.86
CA PHE A 53 3.33 3.00 -3.83
C PHE A 53 3.83 3.46 -2.46
N GLU A 54 3.14 4.39 -1.81
CA GLU A 54 3.50 4.82 -0.44
C GLU A 54 3.33 3.67 0.58
N TYR A 55 2.30 2.85 0.43
CA TYR A 55 2.13 1.64 1.25
C TYR A 55 3.27 0.63 1.02
N LEU A 56 3.62 0.37 -0.25
CA LEU A 56 4.72 -0.52 -0.61
C LEU A 56 6.05 -0.05 0.00
N LYS A 57 6.35 1.26 -0.03
CA LYS A 57 7.52 1.84 0.63
C LYS A 57 7.57 1.53 2.12
N ASN A 58 6.43 1.70 2.82
CA ASN A 58 6.35 1.41 4.24
C ASN A 58 6.56 -0.08 4.56
N ILE A 59 5.97 -0.97 3.76
CA ILE A 59 6.13 -2.42 3.91
C ILE A 59 7.58 -2.83 3.63
N LEU A 60 8.20 -2.32 2.57
CA LEU A 60 9.60 -2.61 2.24
C LEU A 60 10.55 -2.11 3.32
N SER A 61 10.33 -0.92 3.88
CA SER A 61 11.13 -0.39 5.00
C SER A 61 11.09 -1.33 6.20
N GLN A 62 9.90 -1.79 6.60
CA GLN A 62 9.75 -2.73 7.71
C GLN A 62 10.39 -4.10 7.43
N TYR A 63 10.27 -4.59 6.19
CA TYR A 63 10.87 -5.84 5.75
C TYR A 63 12.41 -5.78 5.79
N MET A 64 13.00 -4.68 5.29
CA MET A 64 14.45 -4.46 5.32
C MET A 64 14.97 -4.29 6.76
N CYS A 65 14.17 -3.73 7.67
CA CYS A 65 14.47 -3.68 9.10
C CYS A 65 14.33 -5.05 9.81
N GLY A 66 13.91 -6.12 9.12
CA GLY A 66 13.82 -7.46 9.68
C GLY A 66 12.57 -7.72 10.54
N LYS A 67 11.56 -6.88 10.49
CA LYS A 67 10.31 -7.05 11.26
C LYS A 67 9.35 -7.95 10.49
N GLU A 68 8.84 -9.00 11.13
CA GLU A 68 7.78 -9.88 10.56
C GLU A 68 8.01 -10.29 9.10
N THR A 69 9.27 -10.61 8.72
CA THR A 69 9.68 -10.69 7.31
C THR A 69 8.91 -11.74 6.51
N SER A 70 8.52 -12.85 7.15
CA SER A 70 7.66 -13.88 6.53
C SER A 70 6.27 -13.36 6.12
N VAL A 71 5.68 -12.44 6.90
CA VAL A 71 4.37 -11.84 6.59
C VAL A 71 4.55 -10.75 5.55
N LEU A 72 5.52 -9.86 5.76
CA LEU A 72 5.78 -8.74 4.83
C LEU A 72 6.22 -9.23 3.44
N ALA A 73 6.97 -10.32 3.33
CA ALA A 73 7.31 -10.93 2.04
C ALA A 73 6.07 -11.30 1.22
N ARG A 74 5.03 -11.85 1.87
CA ARG A 74 3.76 -12.19 1.20
C ARG A 74 3.06 -10.94 0.70
N VAL A 75 2.98 -9.92 1.56
CA VAL A 75 2.36 -8.63 1.22
C VAL A 75 3.07 -7.98 0.03
N VAL A 76 4.40 -7.95 0.02
CA VAL A 76 5.20 -7.44 -1.12
C VAL A 76 4.89 -8.22 -2.40
N CYS A 77 4.88 -9.55 -2.33
CA CYS A 77 4.57 -10.39 -3.50
C CYS A 77 3.16 -10.12 -4.05
N THR A 78 2.17 -9.89 -3.18
CA THR A 78 0.79 -9.57 -3.58
C THR A 78 0.71 -8.21 -4.26
N ILE A 79 1.33 -7.16 -3.69
CA ILE A 79 1.33 -5.81 -4.28
C ILE A 79 2.02 -5.83 -5.64
N MET A 80 3.15 -6.54 -5.75
CA MET A 80 3.89 -6.67 -7.01
C MET A 80 3.30 -7.70 -7.99
N LYS A 81 2.19 -8.35 -7.63
CA LYS A 81 1.48 -9.33 -8.47
C LYS A 81 2.38 -10.47 -8.95
N PHE A 82 3.19 -11.02 -8.04
CA PHE A 82 4.04 -12.18 -8.34
C PHE A 82 3.19 -13.42 -8.68
N SER A 83 3.71 -14.28 -9.55
CA SER A 83 3.10 -15.58 -9.83
C SER A 83 3.21 -16.50 -8.61
N GLN A 84 2.39 -17.54 -8.54
CA GLN A 84 2.43 -18.48 -7.40
C GLN A 84 3.80 -19.17 -7.27
N GLU A 85 4.48 -19.44 -8.38
CA GLU A 85 5.81 -20.05 -8.42
C GLU A 85 6.84 -19.09 -7.81
N GLN A 86 6.79 -17.81 -8.18
CA GLN A 86 7.66 -16.77 -7.64
C GLN A 86 7.42 -16.57 -6.14
N VAL A 87 6.15 -16.53 -5.70
CA VAL A 87 5.78 -16.44 -4.28
C VAL A 87 6.37 -17.62 -3.50
N LYS A 88 6.22 -18.85 -4.00
CA LYS A 88 6.77 -20.05 -3.35
C LYS A 88 8.29 -19.98 -3.21
N ALA A 89 8.99 -19.56 -4.27
CA ALA A 89 10.44 -19.41 -4.25
C ALA A 89 10.92 -18.38 -3.21
N VAL A 90 10.23 -17.23 -3.11
CA VAL A 90 10.52 -16.19 -2.10
C VAL A 90 10.30 -16.72 -0.69
N LEU A 91 9.20 -17.45 -0.44
CA LEU A 91 8.90 -18.00 0.88
C LEU A 91 9.87 -19.09 1.32
N GLN A 92 10.30 -19.95 0.40
CA GLN A 92 11.34 -20.96 0.67
C GLN A 92 12.69 -20.32 1.03
N PHE A 93 13.04 -19.21 0.36
CA PHE A 93 14.24 -18.45 0.69
C PHE A 93 14.13 -17.84 2.09
N GLU A 94 12.99 -17.24 2.44
CA GLU A 94 12.77 -16.69 3.78
C GLU A 94 12.86 -17.76 4.88
N GLU A 95 12.24 -18.92 4.70
CA GLU A 95 12.33 -20.05 5.65
C GLU A 95 13.78 -20.54 5.83
N SER A 96 14.51 -20.66 4.72
CA SER A 96 15.92 -21.03 4.73
C SER A 96 16.79 -19.98 5.39
N ARG A 97 16.43 -18.70 5.26
CA ARG A 97 17.11 -17.56 5.88
C ARG A 97 16.94 -17.56 7.40
N TYR A 98 15.72 -17.77 7.89
CA TYR A 98 15.44 -17.93 9.33
C TYR A 98 16.24 -19.11 9.91
N SER A 99 16.30 -20.22 9.19
CA SER A 99 17.08 -21.40 9.59
C SER A 99 18.59 -21.13 9.66
N LYS A 100 19.12 -20.24 8.79
CA LYS A 100 20.55 -19.87 8.75
C LYS A 100 20.95 -18.78 9.74
N ILE A 101 20.03 -17.91 10.15
CA ILE A 101 20.32 -16.77 11.04
C ILE A 101 20.23 -17.16 12.54
N GLY A 102 19.90 -18.43 12.86
CA GLY A 102 20.23 -19.01 14.16
C GLY A 102 19.59 -18.30 15.36
N TRP A 103 18.36 -17.82 15.24
CA TRP A 103 17.55 -17.54 16.42
C TRP A 103 16.74 -18.80 16.73
N PRO A 104 16.89 -19.40 17.91
CA PRO A 104 16.20 -20.64 18.25
C PRO A 104 14.69 -20.38 18.28
N ILE A 105 13.96 -20.99 17.35
CA ILE A 105 12.54 -21.26 17.56
C ILE A 105 12.47 -22.32 18.65
N SER A 106 12.43 -21.86 19.90
CA SER A 106 12.12 -22.70 21.07
C SER A 106 10.98 -22.07 21.86
N ILE A 107 9.91 -21.65 21.18
CA ILE A 107 8.57 -21.50 21.72
C ILE A 107 7.68 -21.72 20.49
N ILE A 108 7.16 -22.92 20.24
CA ILE A 108 5.78 -23.32 20.53
C ILE A 108 5.76 -24.86 20.50
N GLY A 109 5.20 -25.44 21.57
CA GLY A 109 5.41 -26.83 21.97
C GLY A 109 4.76 -27.91 21.10
N GLY A 110 5.21 -29.13 21.40
CA GLY A 110 4.71 -30.38 20.86
C GLY A 110 5.70 -31.52 21.05
N THR A 111 6.12 -31.79 22.27
CA THR A 111 6.82 -33.04 22.59
C THR A 111 5.84 -34.20 22.43
N GLN A 112 5.85 -34.84 21.27
CA GLN A 112 5.43 -36.24 21.15
C GLN A 112 6.62 -37.04 20.62
N GLN A 113 7.35 -37.66 21.55
CA GLN A 113 8.35 -38.67 21.22
C GLN A 113 7.63 -39.93 20.68
N PRO A 114 8.01 -40.45 19.49
CA PRO A 114 7.76 -41.85 19.16
C PRO A 114 8.79 -42.74 19.86
N GLY A 115 8.35 -43.93 20.25
CA GLY A 115 9.02 -44.80 21.22
C GLY A 115 10.42 -45.32 20.88
N SER A 116 11.08 -45.75 21.94
CA SER A 116 12.19 -46.71 22.06
C SER A 116 12.25 -46.98 23.58
N THR A 117 12.05 -48.18 24.14
CA THR A 117 12.33 -49.56 23.76
C THR A 117 11.34 -50.47 24.48
#